data_AF-A0A926BSH4-F1
#
_entry.id   AF-A0A926BSH4-F1
#
_cell.length_a   1.000
_cell.length_b   1.000
_cell.length_c   1.000
_cell.angle_alpha   90.00
_cell.angle_beta   90.00
_cell.angle_gamma   90.00
#
_symmetry.space_group_name_H-M   'P 1'
#
loop_
_entity.id
_entity.type
_entity.pdbx_description
1 polymer ?
#
loop_
_entity_poly.entity_id
_entity_poly.type
_entity_poly.pdbx_seq_one_letter_code
_entity_poly.pdbx_strand_id
1 'polypeptide(L)'
;MKRVILTLALVVVCSTAVHAQKSNEAARAKVRELITLMGSGDLARQVLDQMMPALKQMAPEVPEDVWVELEAEMDVDDLLEQMIPIYIEEYSMKEIDAMLKFYRSSEGRSVIKKMPNVTARSMQVGQAWGQNAAMRVFARLKEKGYTPKS
;
A
#
# COMPACT_ATOMS: atom_id res chain seq x y z
N MET A 1 42.70 -5.51 -36.44
CA MET A 1 42.71 -5.68 -34.97
C MET A 1 41.85 -4.64 -34.25
N LYS A 2 42.06 -3.32 -34.44
CA LYS A 2 41.21 -2.27 -33.81
C LYS A 2 39.70 -2.43 -34.08
N ARG A 3 39.32 -2.79 -35.32
CA ARG A 3 37.92 -3.04 -35.72
C ARG A 3 37.28 -4.26 -35.07
N VAL A 4 38.05 -5.30 -34.74
CA VAL A 4 37.57 -6.53 -34.08
C VAL A 4 37.42 -6.31 -32.57
N ILE A 5 38.32 -5.52 -31.97
CA ILE A 5 38.24 -5.11 -30.57
C ILE A 5 37.02 -4.19 -30.34
N LEU A 6 36.71 -3.29 -31.30
CA LEU A 6 35.53 -2.43 -31.27
C LEU A 6 34.20 -3.20 -31.40
N THR A 7 34.11 -4.25 -32.22
CA THR A 7 32.91 -5.09 -32.29
C THR A 7 32.73 -5.98 -31.06
N LEU A 8 33.81 -6.53 -30.50
CA LEU A 8 33.73 -7.35 -29.28
C LEU A 8 33.30 -6.52 -28.06
N ALA A 9 33.78 -5.28 -27.94
CA ALA A 9 33.37 -4.35 -26.89
C ALA A 9 31.88 -3.96 -27.00
N LEU A 10 31.36 -3.78 -28.21
CA LEU A 10 29.96 -3.45 -28.45
C LEU A 10 29.00 -4.61 -28.07
N VAL A 11 29.40 -5.85 -28.33
CA VAL A 11 28.59 -7.05 -28.00
C VAL A 11 28.50 -7.29 -26.48
N VAL A 12 29.59 -7.02 -25.75
CA VAL A 12 29.63 -7.18 -24.27
C VAL A 12 28.76 -6.12 -23.57
N VAL A 13 28.76 -4.87 -24.07
CA VAL A 13 27.93 -3.78 -23.50
C VAL A 13 26.44 -4.01 -23.77
N CYS A 14 26.05 -4.54 -24.94
CA CYS A 14 24.66 -4.90 -25.19
C CYS A 14 24.14 -6.04 -24.30
N SER A 15 25.01 -6.98 -23.94
CA SER A 15 24.62 -8.16 -23.14
C SER A 15 24.30 -7.79 -21.69
N THR A 16 25.03 -6.85 -21.09
CA THR A 16 24.81 -6.42 -19.69
C THR A 16 23.59 -5.52 -19.55
N ALA A 17 23.33 -4.62 -20.51
CA ALA A 17 22.15 -3.76 -20.50
C ALA A 17 20.84 -4.55 -20.60
N VAL A 18 20.79 -5.55 -21.48
CA VAL A 18 19.61 -6.43 -21.62
C VAL A 18 19.38 -7.28 -20.37
N HIS A 19 20.45 -7.74 -19.71
CA HIS A 19 20.33 -8.53 -18.49
C HIS A 19 19.85 -7.68 -17.30
N ALA A 20 20.37 -6.47 -17.15
CA ALA A 20 19.94 -5.51 -16.14
C ALA A 20 18.46 -5.11 -16.33
N GLN A 21 18.04 -4.87 -17.57
CA GLN A 21 16.65 -4.53 -17.88
C GLN A 21 15.68 -5.67 -17.56
N LYS A 22 16.00 -6.92 -17.98
CA LYS A 22 15.17 -8.09 -17.66
C LYS A 22 15.10 -8.39 -16.15
N SER A 23 16.19 -8.19 -15.43
CA SER A 23 16.23 -8.34 -13.97
C SER A 23 15.31 -7.33 -13.28
N ASN A 24 15.31 -6.08 -13.75
CA ASN A 24 14.45 -5.02 -13.24
C ASN A 24 12.97 -5.31 -13.52
N GLU A 25 12.62 -5.71 -14.75
CA GLU A 25 11.26 -6.12 -15.10
C GLU A 25 10.75 -7.30 -14.23
N ALA A 26 11.59 -8.31 -13.99
CA ALA A 26 11.26 -9.44 -13.14
C ALA A 26 11.04 -9.03 -11.66
N ALA A 27 11.87 -8.10 -11.16
CA ALA A 27 11.70 -7.53 -9.82
C ALA A 27 10.36 -6.78 -9.71
N ARG A 28 10.08 -5.87 -10.66
CA ARG A 28 8.81 -5.13 -10.71
C ARG A 28 7.59 -6.06 -10.77
N ALA A 29 7.65 -7.12 -11.57
CA ALA A 29 6.56 -8.09 -11.67
C ALA A 29 6.29 -8.80 -10.34
N LYS A 30 7.32 -9.24 -9.63
CA LYS A 30 7.20 -9.85 -8.29
C LYS A 30 6.62 -8.90 -7.27
N VAL A 31 7.08 -7.65 -7.26
CA VAL A 31 6.56 -6.63 -6.34
C VAL A 31 5.10 -6.31 -6.65
N ARG A 32 4.74 -6.15 -7.94
CA ARG A 32 3.35 -5.95 -8.34
C ARG A 32 2.46 -7.07 -7.82
N GLU A 33 2.87 -8.32 -8.03
CA GLU A 33 2.15 -9.47 -7.50
C GLU A 33 2.02 -9.42 -5.97
N LEU A 34 3.09 -9.09 -5.25
CA LEU A 34 3.07 -9.00 -3.79
C LEU A 34 2.04 -7.95 -3.32
N ILE A 35 2.08 -6.76 -3.90
CA ILE A 35 1.15 -5.66 -3.58
C ILE A 35 -0.30 -6.07 -3.90
N THR A 36 -0.54 -6.72 -5.04
CA THR A 36 -1.86 -7.24 -5.39
C THR A 36 -2.32 -8.31 -4.40
N LEU A 37 -1.47 -9.26 -4.03
CA LEU A 37 -1.80 -10.33 -3.07
C LEU A 37 -2.16 -9.80 -1.69
N MET A 38 -1.50 -8.73 -1.24
CA MET A 38 -1.80 -8.08 0.04
C MET A 38 -3.14 -7.31 0.01
N GLY A 39 -3.77 -7.16 -1.15
CA GLY A 39 -5.07 -6.51 -1.30
C GLY A 39 -5.01 -4.98 -1.41
N SER A 40 -3.83 -4.40 -1.70
CA SER A 40 -3.69 -2.94 -1.79
C SER A 40 -4.58 -2.32 -2.88
N GLY A 41 -4.80 -3.03 -4.00
CA GLY A 41 -5.72 -2.59 -5.05
C GLY A 41 -7.18 -2.57 -4.61
N ASP A 42 -7.62 -3.57 -3.84
CA ASP A 42 -8.98 -3.60 -3.28
C ASP A 42 -9.16 -2.49 -2.23
N LEU A 43 -8.14 -2.24 -1.42
CA LEU A 43 -8.15 -1.14 -0.44
C LEU A 43 -8.20 0.23 -1.14
N ALA A 44 -7.42 0.43 -2.20
CA ALA A 44 -7.45 1.66 -2.99
C ALA A 44 -8.85 1.89 -3.59
N ARG A 45 -9.44 0.86 -4.22
CA ARG A 45 -10.82 0.93 -4.72
C ARG A 45 -11.81 1.27 -3.62
N GLN A 46 -11.70 0.64 -2.44
CA GLN A 46 -12.58 0.95 -1.31
C GLN A 46 -12.47 2.42 -0.85
N VAL A 47 -11.26 3.00 -0.87
CA VAL A 47 -11.07 4.42 -0.56
C VAL A 47 -11.74 5.30 -1.61
N LEU A 48 -11.59 4.98 -2.90
CA LEU A 48 -12.27 5.69 -3.98
C LEU A 48 -13.79 5.62 -3.84
N ASP A 49 -14.34 4.41 -3.63
CA ASP A 49 -15.77 4.18 -3.44
C ASP A 49 -16.35 4.96 -2.25
N GLN A 50 -15.55 5.17 -1.21
CA GLN A 50 -15.94 5.97 -0.04
C GLN A 50 -15.81 7.48 -0.29
N MET A 51 -14.81 7.90 -1.07
CA MET A 51 -14.49 9.31 -1.31
C MET A 51 -15.39 9.93 -2.38
N MET A 52 -15.66 9.22 -3.48
CA MET A 52 -16.40 9.76 -4.62
C MET A 52 -17.80 10.28 -4.27
N PRO A 53 -18.62 9.57 -3.47
CA PRO A 53 -19.92 10.11 -3.06
C PRO A 53 -19.81 11.41 -2.26
N ALA A 54 -18.78 11.55 -1.42
CA ALA A 54 -18.56 12.78 -0.65
C ALA A 54 -18.18 13.95 -1.57
N LEU A 55 -17.33 13.70 -2.58
CA LEU A 55 -16.97 14.72 -3.59
C LEU A 55 -18.18 15.14 -4.43
N LYS A 56 -19.00 14.18 -4.89
CA LYS A 56 -20.25 14.46 -5.62
C LYS A 56 -21.22 15.33 -4.82
N GLN A 57 -21.33 15.08 -3.51
CA GLN A 57 -22.17 15.89 -2.62
C GLN A 57 -21.67 17.33 -2.45
N MET A 58 -20.35 17.57 -2.57
CA MET A 58 -19.76 18.90 -2.44
C MET A 58 -19.91 19.75 -3.70
N ALA A 59 -20.11 19.13 -4.86
CA ALA A 59 -20.29 19.80 -6.14
C ALA A 59 -21.51 19.23 -6.90
N PRO A 60 -22.74 19.42 -6.36
CA PRO A 60 -23.97 18.88 -6.94
C PRO A 60 -24.35 19.48 -8.31
N GLU A 61 -23.73 20.60 -8.70
CA GLU A 61 -23.90 21.25 -9.99
C GLU A 61 -23.14 20.55 -11.13
N VAL A 62 -22.17 19.70 -10.81
CA VAL A 62 -21.36 18.99 -11.80
C VAL A 62 -22.18 17.84 -12.41
N PRO A 63 -22.32 17.79 -13.74
CA PRO A 63 -23.04 16.71 -14.43
C PRO A 63 -22.45 15.31 -14.19
N GLU A 64 -23.30 14.27 -14.21
CA GLU A 64 -22.87 12.89 -13.93
C GLU A 64 -21.87 12.34 -14.96
N ASP A 65 -21.95 12.75 -16.22
CA ASP A 65 -20.99 12.38 -17.27
C ASP A 65 -19.58 12.90 -16.97
N VAL A 66 -19.45 14.12 -16.43
CA VAL A 66 -18.17 14.66 -15.98
C VAL A 66 -17.61 13.85 -14.81
N TRP A 67 -18.46 13.40 -13.88
CA TRP A 67 -18.02 12.54 -12.79
C TRP A 67 -17.52 11.18 -13.28
N VAL A 68 -18.19 10.58 -14.27
CA VAL A 68 -17.76 9.30 -14.87
C VAL A 68 -16.39 9.46 -15.55
N GLU A 69 -16.16 10.58 -16.25
CA GLU A 69 -14.85 10.88 -16.83
C GLU A 69 -13.77 11.01 -15.76
N LEU A 70 -14.02 11.78 -14.69
CA LEU A 70 -13.08 11.97 -13.59
C LEU A 70 -12.79 10.67 -12.82
N GLU A 71 -13.79 9.83 -12.57
CA GLU A 71 -13.60 8.51 -11.95
C GLU A 71 -12.73 7.60 -12.81
N ALA A 72 -12.86 7.68 -14.14
CA ALA A 72 -12.04 6.90 -15.06
C ALA A 72 -10.56 7.34 -15.08
N GLU A 73 -10.26 8.59 -14.71
CA GLU A 73 -8.88 9.07 -14.53
C GLU A 73 -8.23 8.52 -13.24
N MET A 74 -9.02 8.05 -12.28
CA MET A 74 -8.53 7.51 -11.01
C MET A 74 -8.12 6.04 -11.15
N ASP A 75 -7.07 5.79 -11.93
CA ASP A 75 -6.57 4.43 -12.17
C ASP A 75 -5.84 3.88 -10.94
N VAL A 76 -6.42 2.85 -10.34
CA VAL A 76 -5.82 2.13 -9.22
C VAL A 76 -4.54 1.43 -9.65
N ASP A 77 -4.44 0.94 -10.90
CA ASP A 77 -3.23 0.28 -11.37
C ASP A 77 -2.06 1.28 -11.45
N ASP A 78 -2.30 2.55 -11.81
CA ASP A 78 -1.27 3.60 -11.76
C ASP A 78 -0.75 3.82 -10.34
N LEU A 79 -1.65 3.85 -9.33
CA LEU A 79 -1.24 3.91 -7.93
C LEU A 79 -0.35 2.71 -7.56
N LEU A 80 -0.71 1.49 -7.97
CA LEU A 80 0.10 0.30 -7.70
C LEU A 80 1.47 0.39 -8.39
N GLU A 81 1.55 0.92 -9.61
CA GLU A 81 2.83 1.16 -10.30
C GLU A 81 3.73 2.13 -9.56
N GLN A 82 3.16 3.20 -8.99
CA GLN A 82 3.89 4.19 -8.20
C GLN A 82 4.42 3.62 -6.87
N MET A 83 3.77 2.59 -6.32
CA MET A 83 4.22 1.92 -5.11
C MET A 83 5.40 0.97 -5.34
N ILE A 84 5.54 0.39 -6.53
CA ILE A 84 6.57 -0.63 -6.82
C ILE A 84 8.00 -0.16 -6.48
N PRO A 85 8.46 1.04 -6.88
CA PRO A 85 9.80 1.53 -6.55
C PRO A 85 10.07 1.56 -5.05
N ILE A 86 9.10 1.96 -4.22
CA ILE A 86 9.23 2.02 -2.76
C ILE A 86 9.58 0.62 -2.21
N TYR A 87 8.89 -0.41 -2.67
CA TYR A 87 9.18 -1.78 -2.24
C TYR A 87 10.53 -2.30 -2.72
N ILE A 88 10.98 -1.90 -3.92
CA ILE A 88 12.29 -2.28 -4.46
C ILE A 88 13.43 -1.58 -3.68
N GLU A 89 13.20 -0.35 -3.22
CA GLU A 89 14.14 0.41 -2.41
C GLU A 89 14.24 -0.11 -0.96
N GLU A 90 13.10 -0.47 -0.36
CA GLU A 90 13.02 -0.87 1.05
C GLU A 90 13.32 -2.36 1.28
N TYR A 91 13.03 -3.24 0.31
CA TYR A 91 13.17 -4.69 0.47
C TYR A 91 14.13 -5.30 -0.54
N SER A 92 14.97 -6.22 -0.07
CA SER A 92 15.75 -7.06 -0.95
C SER A 92 14.86 -8.04 -1.72
N MET A 93 15.30 -8.46 -2.91
CA MET A 93 14.56 -9.46 -3.70
C MET A 93 14.35 -10.79 -2.96
N LYS A 94 15.24 -11.14 -2.03
CA LYS A 94 15.09 -12.32 -1.17
C LYS A 94 13.92 -12.16 -0.20
N GLU A 95 13.72 -10.97 0.36
CA GLU A 95 12.58 -10.67 1.25
C GLU A 95 11.28 -10.62 0.46
N ILE A 96 11.26 -9.99 -0.71
CA ILE A 96 10.10 -10.02 -1.63
C ILE A 96 9.71 -11.47 -1.94
N ASP A 97 10.66 -12.34 -2.29
CA ASP A 97 10.41 -13.75 -2.56
C ASP A 97 9.88 -14.50 -1.33
N ALA A 98 10.41 -14.21 -0.14
CA ALA A 98 9.94 -14.81 1.10
C ALA A 98 8.50 -14.37 1.44
N MET A 99 8.19 -13.08 1.26
CA MET A 99 6.85 -12.54 1.45
C MET A 99 5.85 -13.15 0.47
N LEU A 100 6.19 -13.22 -0.82
CA LEU A 100 5.37 -13.89 -1.83
C LEU A 100 5.11 -15.35 -1.46
N LYS A 101 6.15 -16.10 -1.06
CA LYS A 101 5.99 -17.49 -0.63
C LYS A 101 5.02 -17.61 0.54
N PHE A 102 5.12 -16.73 1.54
CA PHE A 102 4.25 -16.74 2.69
C PHE A 102 2.81 -16.36 2.33
N TYR A 103 2.58 -15.24 1.65
CA TYR A 103 1.23 -14.77 1.31
C TYR A 103 0.52 -15.66 0.29
N ARG A 104 1.25 -16.46 -0.49
CA ARG A 104 0.70 -17.54 -1.32
C ARG A 104 0.36 -18.82 -0.53
N SER A 105 0.72 -18.94 0.74
CA SER A 105 0.33 -20.07 1.59
C SER A 105 -1.12 -19.95 2.06
N SER A 106 -1.69 -21.05 2.56
CA SER A 106 -3.06 -21.02 3.10
C SER A 106 -3.17 -20.12 4.34
N GLU A 107 -2.11 -20.13 5.16
CA GLU A 107 -1.94 -19.35 6.38
C GLU A 107 -1.73 -17.87 6.03
N GLY A 108 -0.85 -17.55 5.09
CA GLY A 108 -0.61 -16.17 4.67
C GLY A 108 -1.85 -15.51 4.06
N ARG A 109 -2.60 -16.22 3.22
CA ARG A 109 -3.92 -15.75 2.75
C ARG A 109 -4.92 -15.56 3.89
N SER A 110 -4.93 -16.46 4.87
CA SER A 110 -5.77 -16.32 6.06
C SER A 110 -5.39 -15.08 6.87
N VAL A 111 -4.11 -14.72 6.96
CA VAL A 111 -3.65 -13.48 7.61
C VAL A 111 -4.23 -12.28 6.86
N ILE A 112 -4.00 -12.15 5.56
CA ILE A 112 -4.51 -11.02 4.74
C ILE A 112 -6.02 -10.85 4.94
N LYS A 113 -6.80 -11.95 4.86
CA LYS A 113 -8.25 -11.90 5.01
C LYS A 113 -8.72 -11.48 6.40
N LYS A 114 -8.01 -11.86 7.46
CA LYS A 114 -8.43 -11.65 8.85
C LYS A 114 -7.88 -10.37 9.47
N MET A 115 -6.76 -9.86 8.96
CA MET A 115 -6.07 -8.68 9.50
C MET A 115 -6.98 -7.45 9.63
N PRO A 116 -7.82 -7.07 8.63
CA PRO A 116 -8.71 -5.93 8.79
C PRO A 116 -9.67 -6.06 10.00
N ASN A 117 -10.22 -7.26 10.23
CA ASN A 117 -11.08 -7.53 11.38
C ASN A 117 -10.31 -7.46 12.71
N VAL A 118 -9.11 -8.05 12.75
CA VAL A 118 -8.24 -7.97 13.93
C VAL A 118 -7.92 -6.51 14.26
N THR A 119 -7.52 -5.71 13.28
CA THR A 119 -7.24 -4.28 13.45
C THR A 119 -8.47 -3.52 13.97
N ALA A 120 -9.63 -3.70 13.34
CA ALA A 120 -10.88 -3.04 13.75
C ALA A 120 -11.27 -3.36 15.20
N ARG A 121 -11.20 -4.64 15.59
CA ARG A 121 -11.50 -5.06 16.97
C ARG A 121 -10.46 -4.56 17.97
N SER A 122 -9.19 -4.50 17.56
CA SER A 122 -8.10 -3.99 18.41
C SER A 122 -8.28 -2.50 18.69
N MET A 123 -8.72 -1.71 17.70
CA MET A 123 -9.06 -0.30 17.88
C MET A 123 -10.20 -0.09 18.90
N GLN A 124 -11.26 -0.91 18.83
CA GLN A 124 -12.37 -0.84 19.80
C GLN A 124 -11.89 -1.11 21.24
N VAL A 125 -11.06 -2.14 21.43
CA VAL A 125 -10.45 -2.44 22.74
C VAL A 125 -9.59 -1.27 23.23
N GLY A 126 -8.77 -0.70 22.34
CA GLY A 126 -7.92 0.45 22.66
C GLY A 126 -8.72 1.69 23.07
N GLN A 127 -9.81 1.98 22.36
CA GLN A 127 -10.72 3.08 22.69
C GLN A 127 -11.33 2.91 24.09
N ALA A 128 -11.87 1.73 24.39
CA ALA A 128 -12.46 1.44 25.69
C ALA A 128 -11.42 1.51 26.82
N TRP A 129 -10.22 0.98 26.59
CA TRP A 129 -9.11 1.09 27.54
C TRP A 129 -8.73 2.55 27.80
N GLY A 130 -8.61 3.37 26.74
CA GLY A 130 -8.26 4.79 26.83
C GLY A 130 -9.29 5.61 27.60
N GLN A 131 -10.59 5.39 27.33
CA GLN A 131 -11.69 6.03 28.07
C GLN A 131 -11.63 5.68 29.56
N ASN A 132 -11.44 4.40 29.89
CA ASN A 132 -11.31 3.95 31.27
C ASN A 132 -10.08 4.54 31.97
N ALA A 133 -8.96 4.65 31.26
CA ALA A 133 -7.75 5.29 31.77
C ALA A 133 -7.99 6.78 32.06
N ALA A 134 -8.63 7.51 31.14
CA ALA A 134 -8.97 8.92 31.32
C ALA A 134 -9.87 9.13 32.55
N MET A 135 -10.92 8.31 32.72
CA MET A 135 -11.79 8.37 33.90
C MET A 135 -11.01 8.19 35.21
N ARG A 136 -10.08 7.22 35.27
CA ARG A 136 -9.21 7.03 36.44
C ARG A 136 -8.31 8.23 36.71
N VAL A 137 -7.73 8.81 35.66
CA VAL A 137 -6.89 10.01 35.79
C VAL A 137 -7.72 11.18 36.33
N PHE A 138 -8.91 11.44 35.79
CA PHE A 138 -9.78 12.51 36.28
C PHE A 138 -10.24 12.30 37.72
N ALA A 139 -10.56 11.07 38.11
CA ALA A 139 -10.88 10.75 39.50
C ALA A 139 -9.71 11.09 40.44
N ARG A 140 -8.48 10.71 40.08
CA ARG A 140 -7.27 11.01 40.87
C ARG A 140 -6.92 12.49 40.90
N LEU A 141 -7.09 13.21 39.79
CA LEU A 141 -6.90 14.66 39.75
C LEU A 141 -7.87 15.37 40.69
N LYS A 142 -9.14 14.97 40.66
CA LYS A 142 -10.18 15.49 41.57
C LYS A 142 -9.85 15.21 43.04
N GLU A 143 -9.40 14.00 43.39
CA GLU A 143 -8.93 13.66 44.75
C GLU A 143 -7.76 14.55 45.20
N LYS A 144 -6.90 14.98 44.28
CA LYS A 144 -5.75 15.86 44.54
C LYS A 144 -6.10 17.35 44.48
N GLY A 145 -7.37 17.72 44.32
CA GLY A 145 -7.82 19.11 44.28
C GLY A 145 -7.68 19.80 42.92
N TYR A 146 -7.33 19.07 41.87
CA TYR A 146 -7.30 19.59 40.50
C TYR A 146 -8.65 19.33 39.82
N THR A 147 -9.35 20.39 39.41
CA THR A 147 -10.54 20.28 38.55
C THR A 147 -10.14 20.61 37.11
N PRO A 148 -10.25 19.66 36.17
CA PRO A 148 -10.07 19.97 34.75
C PRO A 148 -11.08 21.03 34.34
N LYS A 149 -10.64 22.09 33.66
CA LYS A 149 -11.56 23.06 33.07
C LYS A 149 -12.39 22.37 31.98
N SER A 150 -13.70 22.62 31.99
CA SER A 150 -14.68 22.17 30.98
C SER A 150 -14.39 22.77 29.62
#